data_AF-A0A3G1DG69-F1
#
_entry.id   AF-A0A3G1DG69-F1
#
_cell.length_a   1.000
_cell.length_b   1.000
_cell.length_c   1.000
_cell.angle_alpha   90.00
_cell.angle_beta   90.00
_cell.angle_gamma   90.00
#
_symmetry.space_group_name_H-M   'P 1'
#
loop_
_entity.id
_entity.type
_entity.pdbx_description
1 polymer ?
#
loop_
_entity_poly.entity_id
_entity_poly.type
_entity_poly.pdbx_seq_one_letter_code
_entity_poly.pdbx_strand_id
1 'polypeptide(L)'
;MVIDVHKIAHDFRASIEEQKALGILPRHMAGFPHACCAVTSELLGDYLNSIPGGLEAETVSAMRDGKPHMWFVVNSLIVDLTADQFPDGRSAVYVGP
;
A
#
# COMPACT_ATOMS: atom_id res chain seq x y z
N MET A 1 4.75 21.89 4.85
CA MET A 1 4.98 20.87 3.82
C MET A 1 3.62 20.28 3.49
N VAL A 2 3.21 20.29 2.21
CA VAL A 2 1.96 19.64 1.81
C VAL A 2 2.32 18.21 1.40
N ILE A 3 1.77 17.22 2.11
CA ILE A 3 1.97 15.80 1.79
C ILE A 3 0.96 15.42 0.71
N ASP A 4 1.45 15.03 -0.46
CA ASP A 4 0.62 14.49 -1.54
C ASP A 4 0.57 12.97 -1.45
N VAL A 5 -0.47 12.46 -0.79
CA VAL A 5 -0.68 11.02 -0.56
C VAL A 5 -0.80 10.25 -1.88
N HIS A 6 -1.40 10.84 -2.92
CA HIS A 6 -1.52 10.18 -4.22
C HIS A 6 -0.15 9.95 -4.82
N LYS A 7 0.67 11.00 -4.88
CA LYS A 7 2.02 10.91 -5.41
C LYS A 7 2.86 9.90 -4.63
N ILE A 8 2.87 9.99 -3.29
CA ILE A 8 3.65 9.09 -2.44
C ILE A 8 3.24 7.63 -2.63
N ALA A 9 1.94 7.34 -2.66
CA ALA A 9 1.44 5.97 -2.84
C ALA A 9 1.86 5.38 -4.19
N HIS A 10 1.75 6.17 -5.27
CA HIS A 10 2.18 5.76 -6.61
C HIS A 10 3.70 5.57 -6.71
N ASP A 11 4.50 6.49 -6.18
CA ASP A 11 5.96 6.39 -6.18
C ASP A 11 6.43 5.17 -5.37
N PHE A 12 5.78 4.90 -4.23
CA PHE A 12 6.10 3.74 -3.38
C PHE A 12 5.76 2.42 -4.08
N ARG A 13 4.57 2.30 -4.70
CA ARG A 13 4.21 1.14 -5.54
C ARG A 13 5.23 0.92 -6.67
N ALA A 14 5.59 1.98 -7.39
CA ALA A 14 6.56 1.90 -8.49
C ALA A 14 7.93 1.41 -8.00
N SER A 15 8.38 1.86 -6.83
CA SER A 15 9.65 1.45 -6.23
C SER A 15 9.67 -0.04 -5.84
N ILE A 16 8.54 -0.60 -5.40
CA ILE A 16 8.42 -2.04 -5.13
C ILE A 16 8.47 -2.85 -6.44
N GLU A 17 7.78 -2.39 -7.50
CA GLU A 17 7.81 -3.06 -8.81
C GLU A 17 9.20 -3.02 -9.44
N GLU A 18 9.96 -1.94 -9.27
CA GLU A 18 11.36 -1.87 -9.70
C GLU A 18 12.23 -2.89 -8.96
N GLN A 19 12.11 -2.96 -7.63
CA GLN A 19 12.81 -3.97 -6.82
C GLN A 19 12.42 -5.41 -7.20
N LYS A 20 11.16 -5.63 -7.57
CA LYS A 20 10.67 -6.92 -8.08
C LYS A 20 11.35 -7.27 -9.41
N ALA A 21 11.41 -6.32 -10.35
CA ALA A 21 12.05 -6.51 -11.64
C ALA A 21 13.56 -6.81 -11.51
N LEU A 22 14.21 -6.23 -10.49
CA LEU A 22 15.61 -6.50 -10.14
C LEU A 22 15.80 -7.83 -9.38
N GLY A 23 14.72 -8.49 -8.94
CA GLY A 23 14.80 -9.73 -8.17
C GLY A 23 15.34 -9.56 -6.75
N ILE A 24 15.25 -8.35 -6.19
CA ILE A 24 15.82 -8.00 -4.87
C ILE A 24 14.78 -7.87 -3.77
N LEU A 25 13.49 -8.06 -4.07
CA LEU A 25 12.46 -8.10 -3.04
C LEU A 25 12.71 -9.24 -2.06
N PRO A 26 12.38 -9.05 -0.76
CA PRO A 26 12.36 -10.14 0.20
C PRO A 26 11.53 -11.32 -0.30
N ARG A 27 11.95 -12.54 0.03
CA ARG A 27 11.28 -13.77 -0.45
C ARG A 27 9.76 -13.80 -0.22
N HIS A 28 9.29 -13.23 0.89
CA HIS A 28 7.85 -13.19 1.21
C HIS A 28 7.06 -12.18 0.34
N MET A 29 7.74 -11.26 -0.35
CA MET A 29 7.15 -10.30 -1.31
C MET A 29 7.36 -10.70 -2.78
N ALA A 30 7.93 -11.87 -3.07
CA ALA A 30 8.21 -12.28 -4.46
C ALA A 30 6.94 -12.35 -5.34
N GLY A 31 5.77 -12.56 -4.73
CA GLY A 31 4.47 -12.61 -5.39
C GLY A 31 3.76 -11.26 -5.55
N PHE A 32 4.42 -10.15 -5.20
CA PHE A 32 3.83 -8.80 -5.22
C PHE A 32 3.04 -8.52 -6.52
N PRO A 33 1.79 -8.01 -6.45
CA PRO A 33 1.10 -7.49 -5.26
C PRO A 33 0.37 -8.53 -4.39
N HIS A 34 0.34 -9.81 -4.78
CA HIS A 34 -0.45 -10.83 -4.10
C HIS A 34 0.09 -11.14 -2.69
N ALA A 35 -0.81 -11.15 -1.70
CA ALA A 35 -0.49 -11.43 -0.30
C ALA A 35 0.58 -10.50 0.30
N CYS A 36 0.76 -9.31 -0.27
CA CYS A 36 1.69 -8.29 0.21
C CYS A 36 0.99 -7.12 0.91
N CYS A 37 -0.34 -7.16 1.01
CA CYS A 37 -1.18 -6.08 1.51
C CYS A 37 -0.78 -5.59 2.92
N ALA A 38 -0.49 -6.51 3.85
CA ALA A 38 -0.06 -6.16 5.20
C ALA A 38 1.30 -5.44 5.21
N VAL A 39 2.35 -6.05 4.64
CA VAL A 39 3.70 -5.48 4.64
C VAL A 39 3.75 -4.12 3.93
N THR A 40 3.03 -3.94 2.82
CA THR A 40 3.02 -2.64 2.15
C THR A 40 2.24 -1.57 2.90
N SER A 41 1.17 -1.96 3.61
CA SER A 41 0.39 -1.02 4.42
C SER A 41 1.16 -0.57 5.65
N GLU A 42 1.85 -1.50 6.33
CA GLU A 42 2.72 -1.19 7.46
C GLU A 42 3.89 -0.30 7.03
N LEU A 43 4.64 -0.66 5.98
CA LEU A 43 5.81 0.11 5.55
C LEU A 43 5.47 1.55 5.14
N LEU A 44 4.43 1.75 4.32
CA LEU A 44 4.06 3.09 3.90
C LEU A 44 3.34 3.87 5.01
N GLY A 45 2.49 3.20 5.80
CA GLY A 45 1.83 3.81 6.96
C GLY A 45 2.86 4.32 7.98
N ASP A 46 3.83 3.49 8.35
CA ASP A 46 4.91 3.86 9.26
C ASP A 46 5.78 4.99 8.70
N TYR A 47 6.09 4.96 7.40
CA TYR A 47 6.80 6.07 6.74
C TYR A 47 6.03 7.39 6.89
N LEU A 48 4.73 7.40 6.61
CA LEU A 48 3.91 8.61 6.74
C LEU A 48 3.83 9.10 8.18
N ASN A 49 3.65 8.19 9.14
CA ASN A 49 3.62 8.48 10.57
C ASN A 49 4.99 9.00 11.09
N SER A 50 6.09 8.64 10.44
CA SER A 50 7.44 9.11 10.82
C SER A 50 7.73 10.57 10.44
N ILE A 51 6.92 11.16 9.55
CA ILE A 51 7.12 12.54 9.07
C ILE A 51 6.71 13.51 10.19
N PRO A 52 7.60 14.40 10.68
CA PRO A 52 7.23 15.39 11.70
C PRO A 52 6.11 16.33 11.21
N GLY A 53 4.99 16.37 11.93
CA GLY A 53 3.79 17.09 11.49
C GLY A 53 3.10 16.46 10.28
N GLY A 54 3.37 15.18 10.02
CA GLY A 54 2.76 14.37 8.97
C GLY A 54 1.33 13.97 9.28
N LEU A 55 0.75 13.20 8.36
CA LEU A 55 -0.62 12.69 8.49
C LEU A 55 -0.62 11.40 9.30
N GLU A 56 -1.66 11.19 10.10
CA GLU A 56 -1.86 9.93 10.82
C GLU A 56 -2.40 8.88 9.86
N ALA A 57 -1.62 7.81 9.69
CA ALA A 57 -1.95 6.62 8.93
C ALA A 57 -2.34 5.49 9.88
N GLU A 58 -3.56 4.97 9.74
CA GLU A 58 -4.07 3.83 10.51
C GLU A 58 -4.25 2.62 9.59
N THR A 59 -3.71 1.47 9.97
CA THR A 59 -3.92 0.23 9.21
C THR A 59 -5.32 -0.34 9.50
N VAL A 60 -6.00 -0.76 8.44
CA VAL A 60 -7.33 -1.36 8.50
C VAL A 60 -7.29 -2.70 7.79
N SER A 61 -7.93 -3.71 8.37
CA SER A 61 -8.01 -5.06 7.80
C SER A 61 -9.46 -5.54 7.78
N ALA A 62 -9.84 -6.19 6.69
CA ALA A 62 -11.12 -6.85 6.54
C ALA A 62 -10.97 -8.19 5.83
N MET A 63 -12.01 -9.02 5.91
CA MET A 63 -12.04 -10.31 5.22
C MET A 63 -12.64 -10.16 3.83
N ARG A 64 -11.92 -10.69 2.84
CA ARG A 64 -12.38 -10.85 1.46
C ARG A 64 -12.25 -12.31 1.05
N ASP A 65 -13.36 -12.94 0.67
CA ASP A 65 -13.40 -14.35 0.27
C ASP A 65 -12.71 -15.30 1.27
N GLY A 66 -12.90 -15.01 2.58
CA GLY A 66 -12.30 -15.79 3.66
C GLY A 66 -10.80 -15.56 3.90
N LYS A 67 -10.18 -14.59 3.23
CA LYS A 67 -8.78 -14.18 3.44
C LYS A 67 -8.70 -12.73 3.96
N PRO A 68 -7.77 -12.41 4.86
CA PRO A 68 -7.57 -11.03 5.29
C PRO A 68 -6.97 -10.20 4.15
N HIS A 69 -7.42 -8.96 4.04
CA HIS A 69 -6.85 -7.93 3.19
C HIS A 69 -6.65 -6.67 4.01
N MET A 70 -5.48 -6.05 3.91
CA MET A 70 -5.10 -4.88 4.69
C MET A 70 -4.79 -3.70 3.77
N TRP A 71 -5.22 -2.52 4.19
CA TRP A 71 -4.86 -1.23 3.62
C TRP A 71 -4.57 -0.27 4.78
N PHE A 72 -4.31 1.00 4.47
CA PHE A 72 -4.27 2.03 5.51
C PHE A 72 -5.14 3.22 5.13
N VAL A 73 -5.60 3.95 6.13
CA VAL A 73 -6.42 5.14 6.00
C VAL A 73 -5.61 6.34 6.47
N VAL A 74 -5.60 7.39 5.66
CA VAL A 74 -4.96 8.67 6.02
C VAL A 74 -6.00 9.77 5.85
N ASN A 75 -6.35 10.45 6.95
CA ASN A 75 -7.50 11.34 7.05
C ASN A 75 -8.83 10.63 6.72
N SER A 76 -9.21 10.64 5.44
CA SER A 76 -10.44 10.03 4.91
C SER A 76 -10.19 9.33 3.57
N LEU A 77 -8.91 9.11 3.24
CA LEU A 77 -8.50 8.40 2.04
C LEU A 77 -8.08 6.99 2.43
N ILE A 78 -8.71 6.00 1.83
CA ILE A 78 -8.23 4.63 1.75
C ILE A 78 -7.06 4.62 0.78
N VAL A 79 -5.94 4.04 1.21
CA VAL A 79 -4.76 3.82 0.38
C VAL A 79 -4.44 2.33 0.34
N ASP A 80 -4.57 1.74 -0.84
CA ASP A 80 -4.27 0.32 -1.08
C ASP A 80 -3.30 0.18 -2.26
N LEU A 81 -2.07 -0.23 -1.94
CA LEU A 81 -0.99 -0.44 -2.90
C LEU A 81 -1.08 -1.79 -3.62
N THR A 82 -2.11 -2.58 -3.32
CA THR A 82 -2.29 -3.96 -3.79
C THR A 82 -3.71 -4.22 -4.29
N ALA A 83 -4.46 -3.15 -4.61
CA ALA A 83 -5.86 -3.22 -5.00
C ALA A 83 -6.09 -4.04 -6.28
N ASP A 84 -5.09 -4.07 -7.17
CA ASP A 84 -5.07 -4.84 -8.42
C ASP A 84 -4.73 -6.32 -8.25
N GLN A 85 -4.46 -6.81 -7.03
CA GLN A 85 -4.26 -8.25 -6.79
C GLN A 85 -5.56 -9.06 -6.94
N PHE A 86 -6.71 -8.38 -7.02
CA PHE A 86 -8.04 -8.98 -7.14
C PHE A 86 -8.57 -8.84 -8.56
N PRO A 87 -9.45 -9.76 -9.02
CA PRO A 87 -9.96 -9.78 -10.39
C PRO A 87 -10.98 -8.66 -10.72
N ASP A 88 -11.08 -7.63 -9.89
CA ASP A 88 -12.10 -6.58 -9.99
C ASP A 88 -11.75 -5.46 -10.99
N GLY A 89 -10.57 -5.51 -11.61
CA GLY A 89 -10.10 -4.47 -12.54
C GLY A 89 -9.79 -3.13 -11.87
N ARG A 90 -9.42 -3.13 -10.58
CA ARG A 90 -8.96 -1.94 -9.87
C ARG A 90 -7.59 -1.50 -10.39
N SER A 91 -7.32 -0.20 -10.28
CA SER A 91 -5.98 0.36 -10.52
C SER A 91 -4.94 -0.24 -9.57
N ALA A 92 -3.67 -0.28 -9.99
CA ALA A 92 -2.56 -0.79 -9.19
C ALA A 92 -2.44 -0.13 -7.81
N VAL A 93 -2.77 1.16 -7.73
CA VAL A 93 -2.90 1.90 -6.49
C VAL A 93 -4.32 2.45 -6.44
N TYR A 94 -5.00 2.22 -5.32
CA TYR A 94 -6.21 2.95 -4.96
C TYR A 94 -5.86 4.03 -3.95
N VAL A 95 -6.23 5.28 -4.25
CA VAL A 95 -6.29 6.38 -3.29
C VAL A 95 -7.64 7.06 -3.48
N GLY A 96 -8.50 7.01 -2.47
CA GLY A 96 -9.85 7.56 -2.59
C GLY A 96 -10.68 7.38 -1.33
N PRO A 97 -11.89 7.98 -1.27
CA PRO A 97 -12.83 7.77 -0.19
C PRO A 97 -13.36 6.34 -0.13
#